data_AF-A0A2M7RA31-F1
#
_entry.id   AF-A0A2M7RA31-F1
#
_cell.length_a   1.000
_cell.length_b   1.000
_cell.length_c   1.000
_cell.angle_alpha   90.00
_cell.angle_beta   90.00
_cell.angle_gamma   90.00
#
_symmetry.space_group_name_H-M   'P 1'
#
loop_
_entity.id
_entity.type
_entity.pdbx_description
1 polymer ?
#
loop_
_entity_poly.entity_id
_entity_poly.type
_entity_poly.pdbx_seq_one_letter_code
_entity_poly.pdbx_strand_id
1 'polypeptide(L)'
;MKTPQQSYLELNNALGIDIYLKREDEHKYSSHKGRSIPIMIKKYFKEEGITNFVISSSGNAAIATIHTIQAHNKNNKEQLTLQVFVGQNIDKQKLKILYAIIEDKNISIEQVARPKQQAFQMEKEGKTKNLRQSTDDIALVGYIELAEELNNIPNLQAIFIPTSSGTTAQAL
;
A
#
# COMPACT_ATOMS: atom_id res chain seq x y z
N MET A 1 -11.55 6.59 1.79
CA MET A 1 -12.44 5.91 2.79
C MET A 1 -11.99 6.44 4.12
N LYS A 2 -12.86 7.13 4.85
CA LYS A 2 -12.45 7.73 6.12
C LYS A 2 -12.31 6.64 7.17
N THR A 3 -11.12 6.50 7.74
CA THR A 3 -10.86 5.58 8.85
C THR A 3 -11.12 6.28 10.17
N PRO A 4 -11.53 5.55 11.23
CA PRO A 4 -11.78 6.15 12.53
C PRO A 4 -10.58 6.91 13.07
N GLN A 5 -10.89 8.00 13.74
CA GLN A 5 -9.93 8.90 14.36
C GLN A 5 -10.52 9.31 15.70
N GLN A 6 -10.11 8.61 16.75
CA GLN A 6 -10.72 8.75 18.07
C GLN A 6 -9.67 9.14 19.10
N SER A 7 -10.10 9.98 20.05
CA SER A 7 -9.31 10.30 21.24
C SER A 7 -9.20 9.06 22.13
N TYR A 8 -8.06 8.88 22.79
CA TYR A 8 -7.79 7.72 23.64
C TYR A 8 -7.67 8.13 25.11
N LEU A 9 -8.82 8.24 25.77
CA LEU A 9 -8.96 8.87 27.08
C LEU A 9 -8.01 8.33 28.16
N GLU A 10 -7.79 7.03 28.21
CA GLU A 10 -6.88 6.41 29.19
C GLU A 10 -5.45 6.94 29.06
N LEU A 11 -4.94 7.02 27.82
CA LEU A 11 -3.60 7.56 27.57
C LEU A 11 -3.57 9.07 27.71
N ASN A 12 -4.66 9.78 27.36
CA ASN A 12 -4.75 11.21 27.60
C ASN A 12 -4.59 11.52 29.08
N ASN A 13 -5.31 10.78 29.94
CA ASN A 13 -5.23 10.93 31.39
C ASN A 13 -3.83 10.60 31.92
N ALA A 14 -3.17 9.57 31.35
CA ALA A 14 -1.84 9.15 31.77
C ALA A 14 -0.72 10.15 31.36
N LEU A 15 -0.85 10.80 30.21
CA LEU A 15 0.17 11.70 29.66
C LEU A 15 -0.13 13.20 29.85
N GLY A 16 -1.36 13.54 30.24
CA GLY A 16 -1.80 14.93 30.37
C GLY A 16 -1.90 15.69 29.04
N ILE A 17 -2.00 14.96 27.91
CA ILE A 17 -2.10 15.52 26.56
C ILE A 17 -3.14 14.75 25.74
N ASP A 18 -3.75 15.40 24.74
CA ASP A 18 -4.69 14.71 23.87
C ASP A 18 -3.98 13.80 22.87
N ILE A 19 -4.28 12.50 22.94
CA ILE A 19 -3.80 11.49 22.00
C ILE A 19 -4.95 11.02 21.11
N TYR A 20 -4.70 11.04 19.80
CA TYR A 20 -5.61 10.54 18.80
C TYR A 20 -5.00 9.33 18.09
N LEU A 21 -5.79 8.28 17.93
CA LEU A 21 -5.41 7.10 17.16
C LEU A 21 -6.07 7.15 15.78
N LYS A 22 -5.24 7.23 14.73
CA LYS A 22 -5.69 7.11 13.35
C LYS A 22 -5.71 5.64 12.92
N ARG A 23 -6.89 5.03 12.88
CA ARG A 23 -7.10 3.58 12.72
C ARG A 23 -6.98 3.09 11.28
N GLU A 24 -5.80 3.26 10.70
CA GLU A 24 -5.49 2.78 9.34
C GLU A 24 -5.48 1.25 9.22
N ASP A 25 -5.43 0.52 10.34
CA ASP A 25 -5.66 -0.92 10.40
C ASP A 25 -7.10 -1.30 9.99
N GLU A 26 -8.06 -0.40 10.16
CA GLU A 26 -9.47 -0.57 9.74
C GLU A 26 -9.72 -0.11 8.29
N HIS A 27 -8.68 0.32 7.57
CA HIS A 27 -8.81 0.58 6.14
C HIS A 27 -9.23 -0.71 5.42
N LYS A 28 -10.01 -0.62 4.32
CA LYS A 28 -10.44 -1.80 3.53
C LYS A 28 -9.29 -2.68 2.96
N TYR A 29 -8.06 -2.19 3.01
CA TYR A 29 -6.85 -2.91 2.62
C TYR A 29 -5.93 -3.19 3.84
N SER A 30 -6.51 -3.13 5.03
CA SER A 30 -5.92 -3.38 6.36
C SER A 30 -4.71 -2.53 6.72
N SER A 31 -4.45 -1.45 5.97
CA SER A 31 -3.35 -0.52 6.24
C SER A 31 -3.46 0.75 5.39
N HIS A 32 -2.66 1.76 5.77
CA HIS A 32 -2.47 3.00 5.03
C HIS A 32 -1.92 2.80 3.61
N LYS A 33 -1.30 1.66 3.28
CA LYS A 33 -0.85 1.35 1.91
C LYS A 33 -2.00 1.35 0.92
N GLY A 34 -3.20 1.07 1.42
CA GLY A 34 -4.46 1.15 0.71
C GLY A 34 -4.86 2.53 0.20
N ARG A 35 -4.24 3.60 0.68
CA ARG A 35 -4.50 4.97 0.20
C ARG A 35 -3.70 5.29 -1.06
N SER A 36 -2.45 4.84 -1.09
CA SER A 36 -1.48 5.16 -2.13
C SER A 36 -1.56 4.24 -3.35
N ILE A 37 -1.57 2.92 -3.15
CA ILE A 37 -1.46 1.94 -4.25
C ILE A 37 -2.59 2.04 -5.28
N PRO A 38 -3.87 2.17 -4.88
CA PRO A 38 -4.94 2.33 -5.86
C PRO A 38 -4.79 3.56 -6.74
N ILE A 39 -4.27 4.65 -6.19
CA ILE A 39 -4.03 5.89 -6.92
C ILE A 39 -2.88 5.70 -7.91
N MET A 40 -1.78 5.07 -7.49
CA MET A 40 -0.66 4.74 -8.38
C MET A 40 -1.11 3.90 -9.57
N ILE A 41 -1.79 2.77 -9.31
CA ILE A 41 -2.27 1.86 -10.37
C ILE A 41 -3.24 2.59 -11.30
N LYS A 42 -4.20 3.34 -10.76
CA LYS A 42 -5.16 4.11 -11.55
C LYS A 42 -4.47 5.13 -12.45
N LYS A 43 -3.47 5.85 -11.94
CA LYS A 43 -2.73 6.87 -12.69
C LYS A 43 -1.95 6.23 -13.85
N TYR A 44 -1.16 5.21 -13.57
CA TYR A 44 -0.39 4.50 -14.60
C TYR A 44 -1.27 3.84 -15.65
N PHE A 45 -2.39 3.23 -15.24
CA PHE A 45 -3.32 2.65 -16.17
C PHE A 45 -3.99 3.71 -17.07
N LYS A 46 -4.52 4.79 -16.49
CA LYS A 46 -5.31 5.77 -17.23
C LYS A 46 -4.48 6.75 -18.07
N GLU A 47 -3.33 7.17 -17.57
CA GLU A 47 -2.53 8.22 -18.20
C GLU A 47 -1.44 7.63 -19.11
N GLU A 48 -0.92 6.44 -18.77
CA GLU A 48 0.20 5.83 -19.48
C GLU A 48 -0.17 4.50 -20.17
N GLY A 49 -1.40 4.00 -19.99
CA GLY A 49 -1.86 2.74 -20.61
C GLY A 49 -1.16 1.50 -20.06
N ILE A 50 -0.57 1.58 -18.87
CA ILE A 50 0.17 0.46 -18.28
C ILE A 50 -0.80 -0.57 -17.73
N THR A 51 -0.64 -1.82 -18.17
CA THR A 51 -1.48 -2.95 -17.74
C THR A 51 -0.72 -4.03 -16.96
N ASN A 52 0.62 -4.01 -16.95
CA ASN A 52 1.42 -4.97 -16.18
C ASN A 52 2.11 -4.27 -15.01
N PHE A 53 1.97 -4.85 -13.82
CA PHE A 53 2.53 -4.32 -12.60
C PHE A 53 3.42 -5.36 -11.90
N VAL A 54 4.42 -4.87 -11.17
CA VAL A 54 5.27 -5.68 -10.32
C VAL A 54 5.42 -5.05 -8.94
N ILE A 55 5.49 -5.87 -7.90
CA ILE A 55 5.82 -5.40 -6.56
C ILE A 55 6.68 -6.41 -5.82
N SER A 56 7.72 -5.92 -5.14
CA SER A 56 8.49 -6.72 -4.19
C SER A 56 8.04 -6.43 -2.75
N SER A 57 7.19 -7.27 -2.16
CA SER A 57 6.70 -7.09 -0.79
C SER A 57 6.07 -8.35 -0.24
N SER A 58 6.29 -8.64 1.04
CA SER A 58 5.67 -9.74 1.78
C SER A 58 4.57 -9.30 2.76
N GLY A 59 4.12 -8.04 2.68
CA GLY A 59 3.22 -7.44 3.67
C GLY A 59 2.18 -6.52 3.06
N ASN A 60 1.81 -5.48 3.80
CA ASN A 60 0.71 -4.57 3.50
C ASN A 60 0.68 -4.02 2.06
N ALA A 61 1.84 -3.71 1.49
CA ALA A 61 1.89 -3.23 0.11
C ALA A 61 1.49 -4.30 -0.92
N ALA A 62 1.88 -5.58 -0.72
CA ALA A 62 1.44 -6.66 -1.59
C ALA A 62 -0.07 -6.91 -1.44
N ILE A 63 -0.57 -6.95 -0.21
CA ILE A 63 -2.00 -7.14 0.09
C ILE A 63 -2.84 -6.05 -0.59
N ALA A 64 -2.48 -4.77 -0.41
CA ALA A 64 -3.18 -3.65 -1.03
C ALA A 64 -3.11 -3.70 -2.57
N THR A 65 -1.98 -4.13 -3.14
CA THR A 65 -1.84 -4.28 -4.61
C THR A 65 -2.73 -5.39 -5.14
N ILE A 66 -2.69 -6.58 -4.52
CA ILE A 66 -3.51 -7.74 -4.90
C ILE A 66 -4.99 -7.36 -4.91
N HIS A 67 -5.51 -6.84 -3.80
CA HIS A 67 -6.92 -6.45 -3.74
C HIS A 67 -7.28 -5.34 -4.73
N THR A 68 -6.36 -4.42 -5.03
CA THR A 68 -6.61 -3.36 -6.01
C THR A 68 -6.74 -3.94 -7.43
N ILE A 69 -5.82 -4.81 -7.83
CA ILE A 69 -5.85 -5.47 -9.15
C ILE A 69 -7.10 -6.34 -9.29
N GLN A 70 -7.43 -7.14 -8.28
CA GLN A 70 -8.66 -7.96 -8.29
C GLN A 70 -9.92 -7.11 -8.41
N ALA A 71 -10.00 -6.01 -7.64
CA ALA A 71 -11.13 -5.10 -7.71
C ALA A 71 -11.24 -4.41 -9.08
N HIS A 72 -10.12 -4.08 -9.71
CA HIS A 72 -10.12 -3.56 -11.08
C HIS A 72 -10.60 -4.63 -12.06
N ASN A 73 -9.99 -5.82 -12.06
CA ASN A 73 -10.26 -6.89 -13.02
C ASN A 73 -11.69 -7.44 -12.94
N LYS A 74 -12.29 -7.44 -11.75
CA LYS A 74 -13.70 -7.81 -11.56
C LYS A 74 -14.67 -6.83 -12.22
N ASN A 75 -14.31 -5.56 -12.33
CA ASN A 75 -15.21 -4.48 -12.75
C ASN A 75 -14.91 -3.92 -14.15
N ASN A 76 -13.81 -4.34 -14.79
CA ASN A 76 -13.34 -3.78 -16.06
C ASN A 76 -13.08 -4.87 -17.10
N LYS A 77 -13.29 -4.55 -18.38
CA LYS A 77 -12.96 -5.47 -19.49
C LYS A 77 -11.45 -5.59 -19.68
N GLU A 78 -10.74 -4.47 -19.55
CA GLU A 78 -9.29 -4.43 -19.67
C GLU A 78 -8.66 -4.90 -18.37
N GLN A 79 -7.97 -6.03 -18.46
CA GLN A 79 -7.41 -6.74 -17.32
C GLN A 79 -5.98 -6.25 -17.06
N LEU A 80 -5.63 -6.13 -15.78
CA LEU A 80 -4.29 -5.82 -15.30
C LEU A 80 -3.62 -7.10 -14.81
N THR A 81 -2.30 -7.18 -14.96
CA THR A 81 -1.48 -8.29 -14.44
C THR A 81 -0.61 -7.82 -13.29
N LEU A 82 -0.32 -8.73 -12.36
CA LEU A 82 0.52 -8.46 -11.21
C LEU A 82 1.49 -9.61 -10.94
N GLN A 83 2.78 -9.31 -11.00
CA GLN A 83 3.82 -10.17 -10.44
C GLN A 83 4.21 -9.70 -9.03
N VAL A 84 4.08 -10.58 -8.04
CA VAL A 84 4.52 -10.32 -6.66
C VAL A 84 5.80 -11.10 -6.40
N PHE A 85 6.89 -10.40 -6.12
CA PHE A 85 8.15 -11.01 -5.68
C PHE A 85 8.27 -11.00 -4.17
N VAL A 86 8.49 -12.17 -3.58
CA VAL A 86 8.79 -12.32 -2.15
C VAL A 86 10.13 -13.04 -1.95
N GLY A 87 10.75 -12.84 -0.78
CA GLY A 87 12.01 -13.50 -0.46
C GLY A 87 11.83 -15.00 -0.23
N GLN A 88 12.83 -15.81 -0.60
CA GLN A 88 12.84 -17.26 -0.34
C GLN A 88 12.67 -17.64 1.14
N ASN A 89 13.07 -16.76 2.06
CA ASN A 89 12.97 -16.96 3.51
C ASN A 89 11.76 -16.23 4.13
N ILE A 90 10.72 -15.95 3.33
CA ILE A 90 9.47 -15.36 3.84
C ILE A 90 8.87 -16.25 4.94
N ASP A 91 8.31 -15.61 5.97
CA ASP A 91 7.51 -16.31 6.97
C ASP A 91 6.33 -17.06 6.32
N LYS A 92 6.14 -18.32 6.73
CA LYS A 92 5.13 -19.22 6.12
C LYS A 92 3.70 -18.71 6.29
N GLN A 93 3.39 -18.04 7.40
CA GLN A 93 2.04 -17.51 7.63
C GLN A 93 1.77 -16.33 6.69
N LYS A 94 2.74 -15.42 6.51
CA LYS A 94 2.63 -14.33 5.54
C LYS A 94 2.42 -14.85 4.12
N LEU A 95 3.21 -15.84 3.70
CA LEU A 95 3.05 -16.44 2.38
C LEU A 95 1.67 -17.09 2.21
N LYS A 96 1.19 -17.82 3.23
CA LYS A 96 -0.15 -18.42 3.23
C LYS A 96 -1.25 -17.37 3.08
N ILE A 97 -1.13 -16.23 3.78
CA ILE A 97 -2.08 -15.12 3.66
C ILE A 97 -2.10 -14.58 2.22
N LEU A 98 -0.92 -14.35 1.62
CA LEU A 98 -0.83 -13.84 0.25
C LEU A 98 -1.48 -14.78 -0.77
N TYR A 99 -1.24 -16.09 -0.67
CA TYR A 99 -1.92 -17.05 -1.54
C TYR A 99 -3.43 -17.13 -1.28
N ALA A 100 -3.86 -17.03 -0.01
CA ALA A 100 -5.27 -17.15 0.35
C ALA A 100 -6.14 -15.98 -0.14
N ILE A 101 -5.56 -14.78 -0.33
CA ILE A 101 -6.30 -13.62 -0.83
C ILE A 101 -6.32 -13.51 -2.37
N ILE A 102 -5.52 -14.33 -3.07
CA ILE A 102 -5.45 -14.32 -4.52
C ILE A 102 -6.59 -15.16 -5.10
N GLU A 103 -7.51 -14.49 -5.78
CA GLU A 103 -8.64 -15.10 -6.50
C GLU A 103 -8.52 -14.92 -8.02
N ASP A 104 -7.63 -14.04 -8.48
CA ASP A 104 -7.48 -13.65 -9.87
C ASP A 104 -6.27 -14.33 -10.53
N LYS A 105 -6.52 -15.00 -11.66
CA LYS A 105 -5.51 -15.71 -12.45
C LYS A 105 -4.42 -14.81 -13.05
N ASN A 106 -4.65 -13.50 -13.12
CA ASN A 106 -3.68 -12.52 -13.63
C ASN A 106 -2.66 -12.08 -12.55
N ILE A 107 -2.74 -12.66 -11.36
CA ILE A 107 -1.85 -12.37 -10.23
C ILE A 107 -1.01 -13.61 -9.92
N SER A 108 0.31 -13.44 -9.90
CA SER A 108 1.28 -14.47 -9.56
C SER A 108 2.17 -14.05 -8.40
N ILE A 109 2.58 -15.04 -7.59
CA ILE A 109 3.61 -14.87 -6.55
C ILE A 109 4.81 -15.74 -6.92
N GLU A 110 6.00 -15.16 -6.89
CA GLU A 110 7.26 -15.89 -7.05
C GLU A 110 8.19 -15.64 -5.86
N GLN A 111 8.76 -16.73 -5.34
CA GLN A 111 9.77 -16.70 -4.28
C GLN A 111 11.17 -16.64 -4.90
N VAL A 112 11.88 -15.54 -4.69
CA VAL A 112 13.21 -15.28 -5.27
C VAL A 112 14.21 -14.85 -4.21
N ALA A 113 15.50 -15.07 -4.46
CA ALA A 113 16.54 -14.69 -3.50
C ALA A 113 16.65 -13.18 -3.28
N ARG A 114 16.37 -12.38 -4.33
CA ARG A 114 16.55 -10.91 -4.32
C ARG A 114 15.32 -10.20 -4.90
N PRO A 115 14.17 -10.21 -4.19
CA PRO A 115 12.88 -9.76 -4.72
C PRO A 115 12.88 -8.30 -5.17
N LYS A 116 13.55 -7.42 -4.43
CA LYS A 116 13.69 -6.00 -4.80
C LYS A 116 14.44 -5.84 -6.14
N GLN A 117 15.55 -6.55 -6.31
CA GLN A 117 16.34 -6.46 -7.55
C GLN A 117 15.54 -6.99 -8.74
N GLN A 118 14.83 -8.11 -8.56
CA GLN A 118 13.99 -8.69 -9.61
C GLN A 118 12.86 -7.74 -10.04
N ALA A 119 12.18 -7.08 -9.10
CA ALA A 119 11.15 -6.10 -9.44
C ALA A 119 11.69 -4.91 -10.23
N PHE A 120 12.88 -4.39 -9.88
CA PHE A 120 13.52 -3.31 -10.64
C PHE A 120 14.03 -3.76 -12.00
N GLN A 121 14.51 -5.00 -12.11
CA GLN A 121 14.94 -5.56 -13.39
C GLN A 121 13.75 -5.71 -14.33
N MET A 122 12.63 -6.27 -13.86
CA MET A 122 11.40 -6.43 -14.63
C MET A 122 10.82 -5.10 -15.12
N GLU A 123 10.93 -4.02 -14.33
CA GLU A 123 10.54 -2.68 -14.79
C GLU A 123 11.45 -2.16 -15.91
N LYS A 124 12.77 -2.39 -15.80
CA LYS A 124 13.75 -1.94 -16.81
C LYS A 124 13.65 -2.68 -18.14
N GLU A 125 13.24 -3.95 -18.12
CA GLU A 125 13.04 -4.77 -19.33
C GLU A 125 11.83 -4.29 -20.17
N GLY A 126 10.98 -3.43 -19.60
CA GLY A 126 9.94 -2.68 -20.30
C GLY A 126 8.56 -3.35 -20.29
N LYS A 127 7.51 -2.51 -20.22
CA LYS A 127 6.06 -2.83 -20.16
C LYS A 127 5.49 -3.23 -18.80
N THR A 128 6.31 -3.28 -17.76
CA THR A 128 5.85 -3.54 -16.38
C THR A 128 6.22 -2.36 -15.49
N LYS A 129 5.27 -1.91 -14.65
CA LYS A 129 5.53 -0.83 -13.69
C LYS A 129 5.75 -1.35 -12.29
N ASN A 130 6.85 -0.94 -11.66
CA ASN A 130 7.13 -1.29 -10.27
C ASN A 130 6.37 -0.36 -9.32
N LEU A 131 5.54 -0.93 -8.45
CA LEU A 131 4.69 -0.19 -7.51
C LEU A 131 5.39 0.13 -6.18
N ARG A 132 6.73 0.23 -6.19
CA ARG A 132 7.51 0.58 -5.01
C ARG A 132 7.35 2.07 -4.67
N GLN A 133 6.47 2.35 -3.71
CA GLN A 133 6.14 3.70 -3.22
C GLN A 133 7.32 4.60 -2.81
N SER A 134 8.46 4.04 -2.44
CA SER A 134 9.62 4.82 -1.95
C SER A 134 10.52 5.36 -3.06
N THR A 135 10.16 5.13 -4.32
CA THR A 135 10.92 5.56 -5.50
C THR A 135 10.02 6.25 -6.52
N ASP A 136 8.82 6.66 -6.11
CA ASP A 136 7.77 7.14 -7.00
C ASP A 136 6.91 8.17 -6.29
N ASP A 137 6.96 9.41 -6.76
CA ASP A 137 6.25 10.55 -6.16
C ASP A 137 4.73 10.46 -6.31
N ILE A 138 4.22 9.66 -7.26
CA ILE A 138 2.77 9.40 -7.36
C ILE A 138 2.26 8.74 -6.07
N ALA A 139 3.13 8.00 -5.37
CA ALA A 139 2.77 7.41 -4.10
C ALA A 139 2.38 8.45 -3.04
N LEU A 140 2.97 9.65 -3.07
CA LEU A 140 2.70 10.73 -2.13
C LEU A 140 1.29 11.28 -2.32
N VAL A 141 0.84 11.38 -3.57
CA VAL A 141 -0.50 11.90 -3.93
C VAL A 141 -1.60 11.12 -3.23
N GLY A 142 -1.48 9.80 -3.13
CA GLY A 142 -2.52 9.00 -2.48
C GLY A 142 -2.59 9.16 -0.95
N TYR A 143 -1.62 9.81 -0.32
CA TYR A 143 -1.68 10.13 1.11
C TYR A 143 -2.28 11.51 1.41
N ILE A 144 -2.62 12.32 0.40
CA ILE A 144 -3.24 13.65 0.59
C ILE A 144 -4.55 13.52 1.39
N GLU A 145 -5.42 12.54 1.07
CA GLU A 145 -6.67 12.30 1.82
C GLU A 145 -6.38 12.03 3.31
N LEU A 146 -5.28 11.34 3.63
CA LEU A 146 -4.88 11.10 5.02
C LEU A 146 -4.40 12.38 5.70
N ALA A 147 -3.60 13.20 5.00
CA ALA A 147 -3.15 14.49 5.53
C ALA A 147 -4.33 15.41 5.84
N GLU A 148 -5.31 15.49 4.92
CA GLU A 148 -6.54 16.25 5.12
C GLU A 148 -7.36 15.72 6.30
N GLU A 149 -7.47 14.40 6.47
CA GLU A 149 -8.14 13.80 7.62
C GLU A 149 -7.45 14.17 8.95
N LEU A 150 -6.12 14.16 8.98
CA LEU A 150 -5.32 14.54 10.16
C LEU A 150 -5.42 16.04 10.47
N ASN A 151 -5.49 16.91 9.45
CA ASN A 151 -5.68 18.34 9.63
C ASN A 151 -6.99 18.72 10.33
N ASN A 152 -7.97 17.80 10.39
CA ASN A 152 -9.20 18.01 11.15
C ASN A 152 -9.04 17.76 12.66
N ILE A 153 -7.87 17.29 13.13
CA ILE A 153 -7.58 17.16 14.56
C ILE A 153 -7.32 18.56 15.13
N PRO A 154 -8.12 19.05 16.08
CA PRO A 154 -7.92 20.37 16.65
C PRO A 154 -6.58 20.44 17.38
N ASN A 155 -5.84 21.53 17.18
CA ASN A 155 -4.56 21.80 17.83
C ASN A 155 -3.49 20.71 17.66
N LEU A 156 -3.52 19.91 16.58
CA LEU A 156 -2.51 18.89 16.31
C LEU A 156 -1.09 19.49 16.27
N GLN A 157 -0.23 19.06 17.21
CA GLN A 157 1.15 19.55 17.33
C GLN A 157 2.20 18.59 16.76
N ALA A 158 1.91 17.28 16.81
CA ALA A 158 2.86 16.24 16.42
C ALA A 158 2.15 15.01 15.88
N ILE A 159 2.79 14.34 14.92
CA ILE A 159 2.30 13.10 14.32
C ILE A 159 3.41 12.04 14.47
N PHE A 160 3.06 10.90 15.05
CA PHE A 160 3.98 9.77 15.19
C PHE A 160 3.60 8.68 14.19
N ILE A 161 4.49 8.41 13.24
CA ILE A 161 4.24 7.48 12.14
C ILE A 161 5.25 6.33 12.23
N PRO A 162 4.82 5.06 12.29
CA PRO A 162 5.75 3.95 12.14
C PRO A 162 6.31 3.94 10.72
N THR A 163 7.62 4.15 10.59
CA THR A 163 8.29 4.27 9.29
C THR A 163 9.16 3.08 8.98
N SER A 164 9.09 2.63 7.73
CA SER A 164 10.09 1.73 7.14
C SER A 164 10.83 2.48 6.03
N SER A 165 10.25 2.62 4.84
CA SER A 165 10.84 3.41 3.76
C SER A 165 10.58 4.92 3.84
N GLY A 166 9.86 5.39 4.86
CA GLY A 166 9.57 6.81 5.06
C GLY A 166 8.48 7.44 4.19
N THR A 167 7.98 6.80 3.12
CA THR A 167 7.06 7.44 2.16
C THR A 167 5.82 8.09 2.80
N THR A 168 5.19 7.42 3.76
CA THR A 168 4.01 7.98 4.45
C THR A 168 4.37 9.17 5.33
N ALA A 169 5.54 9.17 5.96
CA ALA A 169 6.02 10.32 6.75
C ALA A 169 6.56 11.46 5.88
N GLN A 170 6.93 11.20 4.62
CA GLN A 170 7.27 12.25 3.67
C GLN A 170 6.00 12.95 3.13
N ALA A 171 4.90 12.22 3.01
CA ALA A 171 3.66 12.73 2.44
C ALA A 171 2.76 13.46 3.46
N LEU A 172 2.97 13.21 4.75
CA LEU A 172 2.24 13.81 5.88
C LEU A 172 3.11 14.88 6.52
#